data_AF-A0A317Z8B7-F1
#
_entry.id   AF-A0A317Z8B7-F1
#
_cell.length_a   1.000
_cell.length_b   1.000
_cell.length_c   1.000
_cell.angle_alpha   90.00
_cell.angle_beta   90.00
_cell.angle_gamma   90.00
#
_symmetry.space_group_name_H-M   'P 1'
#
loop_
_entity.id
_entity.type
_entity.pdbx_description
1 polymer ?
#
loop_
_entity_poly.entity_id
_entity_poly.type
_entity_poly.pdbx_seq_one_letter_code
_entity_poly.pdbx_strand_id
1 'polypeptide(L)'
;ILLGAFILGYSQWLKNVPEDINYALWVSMVLSITSIFPLKTLLEDADRLFLLPFERQMKAYMRDSIIFSYLSRLPLQILMLIVFYPLIHTVYPERMAAFIVTSVLAIILPLVGLCLKWEWYRYRLENWSIQLVLFIFNLGGYYVMLETSHLSAIIAVVGIIALCVLLNRLNVNQLFPWESMIKHAHQHRINYYKFVNMFTDVKGMQEQAVRRRYLDFLLKTPKPFDSTQL
;
A
#
# COMPACT_ATOMS: atom_id res chain seq x y z
N ILE A 1 16.90 -9.04 -23.57
CA ILE A 1 16.32 -8.30 -24.71
C ILE A 1 15.23 -7.31 -24.24
N LEU A 2 14.20 -7.76 -23.52
CA LEU A 2 13.06 -6.91 -23.10
C LEU A 2 13.44 -5.73 -22.17
N LEU A 3 14.31 -5.96 -21.17
CA LEU A 3 14.82 -4.90 -20.29
C LEU A 3 15.63 -3.84 -21.05
N GLY A 4 16.43 -4.26 -22.03
CA GLY A 4 17.20 -3.35 -22.88
C GLY A 4 16.30 -2.49 -23.77
N ALA A 5 15.27 -3.08 -24.36
CA ALA A 5 14.27 -2.34 -25.14
C ALA A 5 13.53 -1.30 -24.27
N PHE A 6 13.18 -1.66 -23.03
CA PHE A 6 12.57 -0.72 -22.07
C PHE A 6 13.49 0.46 -21.74
N ILE A 7 14.76 0.20 -21.42
CA ILE A 7 15.74 1.25 -21.10
C ILE A 7 15.96 2.18 -22.29
N LEU A 8 16.10 1.64 -23.50
CA LEU A 8 16.27 2.44 -24.72
C LEU A 8 15.03 3.27 -25.04
N GLY A 9 13.83 2.68 -24.95
CA GLY A 9 12.57 3.38 -25.18
C GLY A 9 12.34 4.49 -24.15
N TYR A 10 12.62 4.22 -22.87
CA TYR A 10 12.54 5.21 -21.81
C TYR A 10 13.53 6.36 -22.02
N SER A 11 14.78 6.05 -22.39
CA SER A 11 15.80 7.07 -22.68
C SER A 11 15.42 7.95 -23.89
N GLN A 12 14.84 7.37 -24.94
CA GLN A 12 14.36 8.13 -26.10
C GLN A 12 13.19 9.04 -25.72
N TRP A 13 12.24 8.55 -24.93
CA TRP A 13 11.14 9.36 -24.43
C TRP A 13 11.63 10.52 -23.56
N LEU A 14 12.63 10.27 -22.70
CA LEU A 14 13.24 11.28 -21.84
C LEU A 14 13.90 12.46 -22.58
N LYS A 15 14.25 12.27 -23.86
CA LYS A 15 14.81 13.34 -24.72
C LYS A 15 13.73 14.24 -25.32
N ASN A 16 12.51 13.73 -25.47
CA ASN A 16 11.40 14.40 -26.13
C ASN A 16 10.19 14.48 -25.17
N VAL A 17 10.44 14.94 -23.93
CA VAL A 17 9.41 15.00 -22.89
C VAL A 17 8.50 16.21 -23.16
N PRO A 18 7.17 16.01 -23.32
CA PRO A 18 6.24 17.12 -23.51
C PRO A 18 6.22 18.07 -22.30
N GLU A 19 6.40 19.37 -22.52
CA GLU A 19 6.50 20.35 -21.41
C GLU A 19 5.14 20.73 -20.80
N ASP A 20 4.03 20.43 -21.48
CA ASP A 20 2.68 20.83 -21.07
C ASP A 20 2.11 20.01 -19.90
N ILE A 21 2.82 18.97 -19.46
CA ILE A 21 2.33 18.00 -18.47
C ILE A 21 2.94 18.30 -17.10
N ASN A 22 2.10 18.32 -16.05
CA ASN A 22 2.58 18.40 -14.68
C ASN A 22 3.14 17.04 -14.22
N TYR A 23 4.45 16.85 -14.40
CA TYR A 23 5.14 15.63 -13.97
C TYR A 23 5.24 15.49 -12.46
N ALA A 24 5.26 16.59 -11.70
CA ALA A 24 5.25 16.54 -10.24
C ALA A 24 3.99 15.84 -9.71
N LEU A 25 2.83 16.10 -10.32
CA LEU A 25 1.57 15.41 -10.00
C LEU A 25 1.62 13.92 -10.33
N TRP A 26 2.10 13.55 -11.51
CA TRP A 26 2.19 12.13 -11.89
C TRP A 26 3.14 11.35 -10.99
N VAL A 27 4.33 11.89 -10.73
CA VAL A 27 5.32 11.27 -9.85
C VAL A 27 4.78 11.16 -8.43
N SER A 28 4.18 12.23 -7.89
CA SER A 28 3.58 12.19 -6.55
C SER A 28 2.43 11.20 -6.45
N MET A 29 1.56 11.08 -7.46
CA MET A 29 0.48 10.11 -7.49
C MET A 29 1.01 8.67 -7.47
N VAL A 30 1.97 8.35 -8.34
CA VAL A 30 2.56 7.00 -8.40
C VAL A 30 3.27 6.66 -7.08
N LEU A 31 4.13 7.56 -6.57
CA LEU A 31 4.82 7.36 -5.30
C LEU A 31 3.84 7.21 -4.14
N SER A 32 2.70 7.92 -4.15
CA SER A 32 1.68 7.78 -3.12
C SER A 32 1.01 6.43 -3.12
N ILE A 33 0.70 5.89 -4.30
CA ILE A 33 0.13 4.55 -4.44
C ILE A 33 1.13 3.51 -3.95
N THR A 34 2.40 3.62 -4.35
CA THR A 34 3.43 2.65 -3.95
C THR A 34 3.79 2.74 -2.47
N SER A 35 3.69 3.93 -1.86
CA SER A 35 3.89 4.16 -0.43
C SER A 35 2.81 3.51 0.48
N ILE A 36 1.69 3.04 -0.07
CA ILE A 36 0.65 2.36 0.72
C ILE A 36 1.05 0.89 0.93
N PHE A 37 1.89 0.67 1.94
CA PHE A 37 2.40 -0.68 2.23
C PHE A 37 1.33 -1.54 2.93
N PRO A 38 1.14 -2.81 2.54
CA PRO A 38 0.25 -3.73 3.24
C PRO A 38 0.87 -4.15 4.59
N LEU A 39 0.05 -4.18 5.64
CA LEU A 39 0.47 -4.75 6.93
C LEU A 39 0.28 -6.26 6.88
N LYS A 40 1.37 -7.01 6.82
CA LYS A 40 1.39 -8.46 6.80
C LYS A 40 1.61 -8.99 8.21
N THR A 41 0.68 -9.80 8.68
CA THR A 41 0.80 -10.59 9.90
C THR A 41 0.83 -12.07 9.53
N LEU A 42 1.35 -12.89 10.43
CA LEU A 42 1.48 -14.35 10.30
C LEU A 42 0.47 -15.08 11.20
N LEU A 43 -0.64 -14.42 11.55
CA LEU A 43 -1.64 -14.97 12.46
C LEU A 43 -2.57 -15.94 11.74
N GLU A 44 -2.87 -17.05 12.39
CA GLU A 44 -3.86 -18.02 11.94
C GLU A 44 -5.09 -18.08 12.86
N ASP A 45 -6.20 -18.66 12.38
CA ASP A 45 -7.43 -18.79 13.17
C ASP A 45 -7.22 -19.59 14.47
N ALA A 46 -6.36 -20.61 14.43
CA ALA A 46 -6.01 -21.43 15.59
C ALA A 46 -5.29 -20.61 16.68
N ASP A 47 -4.48 -19.63 16.29
CA ASP A 47 -3.65 -18.83 17.19
C ASP A 47 -4.48 -17.98 18.15
N ARG A 48 -5.73 -17.66 17.79
CA ARG A 48 -6.63 -16.89 18.64
C ARG A 48 -6.77 -17.52 20.03
N LEU A 49 -7.03 -18.83 20.11
CA LEU A 49 -7.26 -19.50 21.39
C LEU A 49 -5.97 -19.65 22.21
N PHE A 50 -4.85 -19.94 21.52
CA PHE A 50 -3.56 -20.18 22.17
C PHE A 50 -2.85 -18.90 22.61
N LEU A 51 -3.00 -17.80 21.87
CA LEU A 51 -2.29 -16.55 22.12
C LEU A 51 -3.10 -15.52 22.91
N LEU A 52 -4.39 -15.78 23.19
CA LEU A 52 -5.21 -14.97 24.09
C LEU A 52 -4.53 -14.72 25.46
N PRO A 53 -3.96 -15.74 26.15
CA PRO A 53 -3.23 -15.52 27.40
C PRO A 53 -1.99 -14.62 27.25
N PHE A 54 -1.42 -14.53 26.04
CA PHE A 54 -0.20 -13.78 25.72
C PHE A 54 -0.48 -12.41 25.10
N GLU A 55 -1.70 -11.89 25.20
CA GLU A 55 -2.12 -10.63 24.55
C GLU A 55 -1.20 -9.44 24.88
N ARG A 56 -0.65 -9.38 26.11
CA ARG A 56 0.30 -8.32 26.50
C ARG A 56 1.58 -8.34 25.66
N GLN A 57 2.02 -9.51 25.21
CA GLN A 57 3.23 -9.71 24.41
C GLN A 57 2.98 -9.45 22.92
N MET A 58 1.71 -9.45 22.47
CA MET A 58 1.34 -9.21 21.07
C MET A 58 1.75 -7.82 20.55
N LYS A 59 2.00 -6.85 21.44
CA LYS A 59 2.57 -5.55 21.05
C LYS A 59 3.95 -5.68 20.41
N ALA A 60 4.80 -6.55 20.95
CA ALA A 60 6.13 -6.80 20.40
C ALA A 60 6.02 -7.49 19.03
N TYR A 61 5.18 -8.53 18.94
CA TYR A 61 4.87 -9.22 17.69
C TYR A 61 4.40 -8.27 16.58
N MET A 62 3.52 -7.32 16.90
CA MET A 62 3.03 -6.36 15.90
C MET A 62 4.10 -5.39 15.44
N ARG A 63 4.99 -4.95 16.33
CA ARG A 63 6.14 -4.13 15.95
C ARG A 63 7.03 -4.87 14.95
N ASP A 64 7.31 -6.14 15.22
CA ASP A 64 8.15 -6.96 14.34
C ASP A 64 7.45 -7.21 12.99
N SER A 65 6.13 -7.43 13.02
CA SER A 65 5.29 -7.55 11.80
C SER A 65 5.29 -6.26 10.96
N ILE A 66 5.26 -5.08 11.59
CA ILE A 66 5.36 -3.78 10.91
C ILE A 66 6.72 -3.65 10.22
N ILE A 67 7.82 -3.94 10.93
CA ILE A 67 9.19 -3.86 10.38
C ILE A 67 9.36 -4.84 9.22
N PHE A 68 8.90 -6.08 9.38
CA PHE A 68 8.94 -7.08 8.31
C PHE A 68 8.13 -6.64 7.08
N SER A 69 6.92 -6.11 7.30
CA SER A 69 6.06 -5.60 6.23
C SER A 69 6.75 -4.46 5.47
N TYR A 70 7.36 -3.54 6.20
CA TYR A 70 8.12 -2.42 5.66
C TYR A 70 9.30 -2.89 4.81
N LEU A 71 10.16 -3.75 5.37
CA LEU A 71 11.33 -4.30 4.66
C LEU A 71 10.93 -5.08 3.42
N SER A 72 9.80 -5.82 3.46
CA SER A 72 9.32 -6.59 2.31
C SER A 72 8.85 -5.72 1.13
N ARG A 73 8.47 -4.45 1.36
CA ARG A 73 7.99 -3.54 0.32
C ARG A 73 8.91 -2.37 -0.01
N LEU A 74 9.87 -2.07 0.84
CA LEU A 74 10.89 -1.05 0.61
C LEU A 74 11.66 -1.21 -0.73
N PRO A 75 12.04 -2.42 -1.20
CA PRO A 75 12.71 -2.57 -2.50
C PRO A 75 11.89 -2.05 -3.68
N LEU A 76 10.56 -2.22 -3.65
CA LEU A 76 9.68 -1.69 -4.69
C LEU A 76 9.69 -0.16 -4.67
N GLN A 77 9.64 0.45 -3.48
CA GLN A 77 9.65 1.90 -3.35
C GLN A 77 10.97 2.51 -3.84
N ILE A 78 12.10 1.89 -3.49
CA ILE A 78 13.43 2.30 -3.98
C ILE A 78 13.51 2.18 -5.50
N LEU A 79 13.01 1.07 -6.06
CA LEU A 79 12.96 0.89 -7.51
C LEU A 79 12.21 2.03 -8.21
N MET A 80 11.07 2.44 -7.68
CA MET A 80 10.30 3.56 -8.25
C MET A 80 11.07 4.89 -8.16
N LEU A 81 11.75 5.16 -7.06
CA LEU A 81 12.61 6.35 -6.92
C LEU A 81 13.75 6.35 -7.96
N ILE A 82 14.39 5.20 -8.20
CA ILE A 82 15.44 5.06 -9.22
C ILE A 82 14.88 5.33 -10.62
N VAL A 83 13.68 4.83 -10.93
CA VAL A 83 13.02 5.05 -12.22
C VAL A 83 12.67 6.52 -12.42
N PHE A 84 12.21 7.22 -11.38
CA PHE A 84 11.80 8.63 -11.47
C PHE A 84 12.95 9.64 -11.35
N TYR A 85 14.11 9.24 -10.80
CA TYR A 85 15.30 10.09 -10.73
C TYR A 85 15.66 10.76 -12.08
N PRO A 86 15.87 10.01 -13.19
CA PRO A 86 16.26 10.63 -14.46
C PRO A 86 15.17 11.55 -15.02
N LEU A 87 13.89 11.23 -14.81
CA LEU A 87 12.77 12.07 -15.26
C LEU A 87 12.77 13.43 -14.57
N ILE A 88 12.91 13.46 -13.24
CA ILE A 88 12.94 14.74 -12.53
C ILE A 88 14.20 15.52 -12.85
N HIS A 89 15.33 14.84 -13.06
CA HIS A 89 16.57 15.49 -13.45
C HIS A 89 16.49 16.17 -14.83
N THR A 90 15.77 15.58 -15.79
CA THR A 90 15.59 16.18 -17.13
C THR A 90 14.55 17.30 -17.14
N VAL A 91 13.44 17.15 -16.43
CA VAL A 91 12.33 18.11 -16.47
C VAL A 91 12.53 19.28 -15.49
N TYR A 92 13.07 19.02 -14.31
CA TYR A 92 13.23 20.01 -13.24
C TYR A 92 14.65 19.98 -12.62
N PRO A 93 15.71 20.28 -13.39
CA PRO A 93 17.09 20.19 -12.92
C PRO A 93 17.34 21.04 -11.66
N GLU A 94 16.72 22.23 -11.59
CA GLU A 94 16.83 23.15 -10.44
C GLU A 94 16.15 22.63 -9.16
N ARG A 95 15.28 21.63 -9.26
CA ARG A 95 14.50 21.07 -8.13
C ARG A 95 15.08 19.77 -7.58
N MET A 96 16.36 19.49 -7.85
CA MET A 96 16.99 18.25 -7.41
C MET A 96 17.03 18.10 -5.89
N ALA A 97 17.20 19.20 -5.16
CA ALA A 97 17.11 19.21 -3.70
C ALA A 97 15.73 18.75 -3.21
N ALA A 98 14.66 19.20 -3.86
CA ALA A 98 13.30 18.77 -3.54
C ALA A 98 13.08 17.28 -3.82
N PHE A 99 13.68 16.73 -4.87
CA PHE A 99 13.64 15.29 -5.15
C PHE A 99 14.36 14.47 -4.08
N ILE A 100 15.51 14.93 -3.57
CA ILE A 100 16.23 14.26 -2.48
C ILE A 100 15.36 14.21 -1.23
N VAL A 101 14.73 15.32 -0.84
CA VAL A 101 13.84 15.34 0.33
C VAL A 101 12.59 14.50 0.08
N THR A 102 12.03 14.54 -1.13
CA THR A 102 10.90 13.66 -1.53
C THR A 102 11.30 12.19 -1.42
N SER A 103 12.53 11.82 -1.77
CA SER A 103 13.05 10.46 -1.63
C SER A 103 13.14 10.04 -0.16
N VAL A 104 13.61 10.93 0.72
CA VAL A 104 13.62 10.68 2.17
C VAL A 104 12.20 10.53 2.70
N LEU A 105 11.27 11.43 2.31
CA LEU A 105 9.86 11.33 2.65
C LEU A 105 9.22 10.03 2.13
N ALA A 106 9.60 9.59 0.93
CA ALA A 106 9.14 8.36 0.30
C ALA A 106 9.57 7.10 1.04
N ILE A 107 10.60 7.19 1.88
CA ILE A 107 11.07 6.12 2.77
C ILE A 107 10.39 6.22 4.14
N ILE A 108 10.28 7.43 4.71
CA ILE A 108 9.74 7.66 6.05
C ILE A 108 8.21 7.49 6.10
N LEU A 109 7.47 8.08 5.15
CA LEU A 109 6.01 8.10 5.17
C LEU A 109 5.39 6.69 5.16
N PRO A 110 5.87 5.71 4.36
CA PRO A 110 5.35 4.33 4.44
C PRO A 110 5.52 3.70 5.82
N LEU A 111 6.62 3.96 6.52
CA LEU A 111 6.87 3.44 7.87
C LEU A 111 5.85 4.02 8.87
N VAL A 112 5.70 5.35 8.88
CA VAL A 112 4.70 6.02 9.75
C VAL A 112 3.28 5.58 9.37
N GLY A 113 3.00 5.39 8.08
CA GLY A 113 1.72 4.91 7.58
C GLY A 113 1.37 3.50 8.03
N LEU A 114 2.36 2.61 8.18
CA LEU A 114 2.15 1.28 8.76
C LEU A 114 1.83 1.34 10.26
N CYS A 115 2.51 2.20 11.01
CA CYS A 115 2.17 2.46 12.42
C CYS A 115 0.74 3.01 12.55
N LEU A 116 0.35 3.93 11.66
CA LEU A 116 -1.01 4.45 11.63
C LEU A 116 -2.03 3.35 11.29
N LYS A 117 -1.74 2.49 10.31
CA LYS A 117 -2.58 1.32 9.97
C LYS A 117 -2.83 0.43 11.16
N TRP A 118 -1.78 0.14 11.93
CA TRP A 118 -1.90 -0.66 13.13
C TRP A 118 -2.89 -0.03 14.13
N GLU A 119 -2.74 1.26 14.45
CA GLU A 119 -3.66 1.95 15.36
C GLU A 119 -5.09 2.06 14.80
N TRP A 120 -5.23 2.23 13.49
CA TRP A 120 -6.52 2.27 12.80
C TRP A 120 -7.28 0.95 12.90
N TYR A 121 -6.58 -0.17 12.71
CA TYR A 121 -7.19 -1.49 12.85
C TYR A 121 -7.50 -1.84 14.30
N ARG A 122 -6.68 -1.36 15.25
CA ARG A 122 -6.96 -1.49 16.68
C ARG A 122 -8.23 -0.76 17.09
N TYR A 123 -8.51 0.39 16.47
CA TYR A 123 -9.77 1.11 16.63
C TYR A 123 -10.94 0.51 15.82
N ARG A 124 -10.71 -0.56 15.06
CA ARG A 124 -11.71 -1.32 14.26
C ARG A 124 -12.39 -0.54 13.14
N LEU A 125 -11.67 0.41 12.54
CA LEU A 125 -12.16 1.14 11.37
C LEU A 125 -11.99 0.35 10.08
N GLU A 126 -12.69 0.79 9.04
CA GLU A 126 -12.64 0.16 7.73
C GLU A 126 -11.27 0.29 7.06
N ASN A 127 -10.90 -0.72 6.27
CA ASN A 127 -9.61 -0.73 5.56
C ASN A 127 -9.55 0.29 4.41
N TRP A 128 -10.67 0.58 3.75
CA TRP A 128 -10.67 1.52 2.63
C TRP A 128 -10.41 2.96 3.08
N SER A 129 -10.95 3.37 4.23
CA SER A 129 -10.76 4.73 4.75
C SER A 129 -9.30 5.04 5.06
N ILE A 130 -8.54 4.10 5.64
CA ILE A 130 -7.11 4.35 5.88
C ILE A 130 -6.30 4.40 4.58
N GLN A 131 -6.63 3.57 3.59
CA GLN A 131 -5.96 3.63 2.30
C GLN A 131 -6.15 5.00 1.64
N LEU A 132 -7.36 5.57 1.71
CA LEU A 132 -7.63 6.92 1.25
C LEU A 132 -6.90 7.99 2.04
N VAL A 133 -6.94 7.94 3.38
CA VAL A 133 -6.25 8.92 4.22
C VAL A 133 -4.75 8.93 3.91
N LEU A 134 -4.12 7.75 3.87
CA LEU A 134 -2.70 7.64 3.53
C LEU A 134 -2.41 8.12 2.11
N PHE A 135 -3.29 7.80 1.14
CA PHE A 135 -3.14 8.28 -0.22
C PHE A 135 -3.16 9.81 -0.30
N ILE A 136 -4.13 10.46 0.34
CA ILE A 136 -4.27 11.93 0.34
C ILE A 136 -3.07 12.60 1.00
N PHE A 137 -2.66 12.13 2.18
CA PHE A 137 -1.52 12.70 2.90
C PHE A 137 -0.19 12.49 2.13
N ASN A 138 0.04 11.29 1.59
CA ASN A 138 1.24 11.03 0.78
C ASN A 138 1.25 11.88 -0.50
N LEU A 139 0.11 11.97 -1.19
CA LEU A 139 -0.01 12.73 -2.44
C LEU A 139 0.23 14.20 -2.19
N GLY A 140 -0.42 14.77 -1.18
CA GLY A 140 -0.21 16.15 -0.77
C GLY A 140 1.26 16.42 -0.39
N GLY A 141 1.86 15.53 0.42
CA GLY A 141 3.25 15.65 0.85
C GLY A 141 4.25 15.64 -0.31
N TYR A 142 4.14 14.67 -1.22
CA TYR A 142 5.05 14.57 -2.37
C TYR A 142 4.82 15.69 -3.39
N TYR A 143 3.55 16.01 -3.69
CA TYR A 143 3.23 17.04 -4.67
C TYR A 143 3.72 18.42 -4.22
N VAL A 144 3.43 18.81 -2.97
CA VAL A 144 3.86 20.11 -2.43
C VAL A 144 5.39 20.22 -2.43
N MET A 145 6.09 19.14 -2.08
CA MET A 145 7.56 19.13 -2.08
C MET A 145 8.13 19.31 -3.49
N LEU A 146 7.61 18.58 -4.49
CA LEU A 146 8.12 18.62 -5.87
C LEU A 146 7.73 19.90 -6.62
N GLU A 147 6.54 20.44 -6.36
CA GLU A 147 6.02 21.62 -7.07
C GLU A 147 6.61 22.92 -6.53
N THR A 148 6.61 23.07 -5.21
CA THR A 148 6.89 24.37 -4.58
C THR A 148 8.21 24.41 -3.82
N SER A 149 8.86 23.27 -3.58
CA SER A 149 10.06 23.15 -2.74
C SER A 149 9.89 23.75 -1.34
N HIS A 150 8.65 23.97 -0.87
CA HIS A 150 8.36 24.50 0.45
C HIS A 150 8.38 23.40 1.51
N LEU A 151 8.82 23.78 2.71
CA LEU A 151 8.81 22.91 3.89
C LEU A 151 7.39 22.57 4.38
N SER A 152 6.33 23.11 3.76
CA SER A 152 4.95 22.73 4.05
C SER A 152 4.65 21.25 3.78
N ALA A 153 5.49 20.54 3.01
CA ALA A 153 5.43 19.08 2.89
C ALA A 153 5.56 18.36 4.26
N ILE A 154 6.20 18.98 5.25
CA ILE A 154 6.30 18.46 6.62
C ILE A 154 4.91 18.33 7.27
N ILE A 155 3.94 19.16 6.88
CA ILE A 155 2.56 19.10 7.39
C ILE A 155 1.96 17.72 7.12
N ALA A 156 2.29 17.09 5.99
CA ALA A 156 1.78 15.75 5.70
C ALA A 156 2.30 14.71 6.70
N VAL A 157 3.61 14.74 7.00
CA VAL A 157 4.25 13.86 7.98
C VAL A 157 3.68 14.12 9.38
N VAL A 158 3.63 15.39 9.79
CA VAL A 158 3.11 15.80 11.08
C VAL A 158 1.64 15.41 11.23
N GLY A 159 0.84 15.54 10.17
CA GLY A 159 -0.57 15.14 10.16
C GLY A 159 -0.77 13.65 10.40
N ILE A 160 0.00 12.79 9.71
CA ILE A 160 -0.04 11.33 9.93
C ILE A 160 0.42 10.99 11.36
N ILE A 161 1.51 11.60 11.84
CA ILE A 161 2.02 11.37 13.20
C ILE A 161 0.98 11.80 14.24
N ALA A 162 0.38 12.99 14.07
CA ALA A 162 -0.65 13.51 14.97
C ALA A 162 -1.86 12.56 15.03
N LEU A 163 -2.32 12.07 13.87
CA LEU A 163 -3.41 11.08 13.80
C LEU A 163 -3.03 9.77 14.50
N CYS A 164 -1.79 9.31 14.32
CA CYS A 164 -1.27 8.10 14.96
C CYS A 164 -1.23 8.25 16.48
N VAL A 165 -0.76 9.39 16.99
CA VAL A 165 -0.72 9.69 18.42
C VAL A 165 -2.13 9.78 18.98
N LEU A 166 -3.04 10.46 18.28
CA LEU A 166 -4.44 10.59 18.70
C LEU A 166 -5.12 9.22 18.81
N LEU A 167 -4.98 8.36 17.80
CA LEU A 167 -5.54 7.01 17.84
C LEU A 167 -4.90 6.15 18.92
N ASN A 168 -3.57 6.22 19.12
CA ASN A 168 -2.91 5.50 20.20
C ASN A 168 -3.46 5.90 21.58
N ARG A 169 -3.75 7.20 21.78
CA ARG A 169 -4.38 7.70 23.02
C ARG A 169 -5.81 7.17 23.21
N LEU A 170 -6.60 7.12 22.13
CA LEU A 170 -7.95 6.54 22.18
C LEU A 170 -7.92 5.02 22.38
N ASN A 171 -6.87 4.37 21.89
CA ASN A 171 -6.72 2.92 21.93
C ASN A 171 -6.10 2.38 23.22
N VAL A 172 -5.77 3.20 24.22
CA VAL A 172 -5.07 2.73 25.44
C VAL A 172 -5.76 1.51 26.08
N ASN A 173 -7.09 1.51 26.13
CA ASN A 173 -7.90 0.44 26.74
C ASN A 173 -8.44 -0.60 25.74
N GLN A 174 -8.14 -0.45 24.44
CA GLN A 174 -8.59 -1.40 23.41
C GLN A 174 -7.76 -2.68 23.46
N LEU A 175 -8.45 -3.82 23.52
CA LEU A 175 -7.87 -5.16 23.37
C LEU A 175 -7.38 -5.38 21.92
N PHE A 176 -6.57 -6.41 21.74
CA PHE A 176 -6.04 -6.82 20.45
C PHE A 176 -7.19 -7.23 19.50
N PRO A 177 -7.28 -6.65 18.28
CA PRO A 177 -8.35 -6.94 17.32
C PRO A 177 -8.10 -8.25 16.56
N TRP A 178 -8.17 -9.39 17.26
CA TRP A 178 -7.87 -10.73 16.72
C TRP A 178 -8.58 -11.01 15.39
N GLU A 179 -9.90 -10.82 15.34
CA GLU A 179 -10.70 -11.14 14.16
C GLU A 179 -10.29 -10.34 12.92
N SER A 180 -10.05 -9.04 13.07
CA SER A 180 -9.59 -8.19 11.98
C SER A 180 -8.19 -8.61 11.50
N MET A 181 -7.26 -8.88 12.43
CA MET A 181 -5.88 -9.24 12.07
C MET A 181 -5.80 -10.60 11.38
N ILE A 182 -6.55 -11.59 11.86
CA ILE A 182 -6.60 -12.92 11.23
C ILE A 182 -7.25 -12.83 9.85
N LYS A 183 -8.34 -12.05 9.71
CA LYS A 183 -8.98 -11.82 8.40
C LYS A 183 -8.00 -11.19 7.39
N HIS A 184 -7.17 -10.25 7.83
CA HIS A 184 -6.14 -9.65 6.98
C HIS A 184 -5.02 -10.64 6.63
N ALA A 185 -4.52 -11.41 7.60
CA ALA A 185 -3.53 -12.45 7.36
C ALA A 185 -4.03 -13.50 6.36
N HIS A 186 -5.26 -13.97 6.54
CA HIS A 186 -5.93 -14.93 5.67
C HIS A 186 -6.08 -14.38 4.24
N GLN A 187 -6.47 -13.11 4.08
CA GLN A 187 -6.57 -12.49 2.76
C GLN A 187 -5.21 -12.42 2.04
N HIS A 188 -4.12 -12.13 2.78
CA HIS A 188 -2.78 -12.15 2.22
C HIS A 188 -2.35 -13.57 1.81
N ARG A 189 -2.66 -14.58 2.63
CA ARG A 189 -2.39 -15.98 2.34
C ARG A 189 -3.11 -16.45 1.08
N ILE A 190 -4.40 -16.13 0.93
CA ILE A 190 -5.18 -16.43 -0.29
C ILE A 190 -4.53 -15.80 -1.52
N ASN A 191 -4.12 -14.53 -1.45
CA ASN A 191 -3.53 -13.85 -2.62
C ASN A 191 -2.20 -14.50 -3.03
N TYR A 192 -1.39 -14.94 -2.06
CA TYR A 192 -0.17 -15.69 -2.33
C TYR A 192 -0.47 -17.04 -3.00
N TYR A 193 -1.42 -17.81 -2.47
CA TYR A 193 -1.76 -19.10 -3.07
C TYR A 193 -2.37 -18.95 -4.46
N LYS A 194 -3.17 -17.91 -4.73
CA LYS A 194 -3.65 -17.62 -6.09
C LYS A 194 -2.49 -17.37 -7.07
N PHE A 195 -1.46 -16.66 -6.62
CA PHE A 195 -0.26 -16.45 -7.43
C PHE A 195 0.49 -17.76 -7.71
N VAL A 196 0.64 -18.61 -6.70
CA VAL A 196 1.27 -19.94 -6.88
C VAL A 196 0.43 -20.84 -7.79
N ASN A 197 -0.90 -20.80 -7.65
CA ASN A 197 -1.83 -21.59 -8.47
C ASN A 197 -1.75 -21.25 -9.95
N MET A 198 -1.29 -20.04 -10.31
CA MET A 198 -1.04 -19.65 -11.70
C MET A 198 0.10 -20.46 -12.34
N PHE A 199 0.98 -21.08 -11.54
CA PHE A 199 2.11 -21.87 -12.02
C PHE A 199 1.97 -23.36 -11.71
N THR A 200 1.33 -23.72 -10.60
CA THR A 200 1.21 -25.11 -10.13
C THR A 200 -0.09 -25.33 -9.38
N ASP A 201 -0.83 -26.40 -9.68
CA ASP A 201 -2.07 -26.74 -8.97
C ASP A 201 -1.78 -27.17 -7.51
N VAL A 202 -2.25 -26.39 -6.54
CA VAL A 202 -2.04 -26.65 -5.10
C VAL A 202 -3.29 -27.28 -4.49
N LYS A 203 -3.19 -28.56 -4.08
CA LYS A 203 -4.28 -29.28 -3.41
C LYS A 203 -4.69 -28.57 -2.10
N GLY A 204 -5.99 -28.38 -1.91
CA GLY A 204 -6.56 -27.88 -0.64
C GLY A 204 -7.18 -26.47 -0.68
N MET A 205 -7.25 -25.82 -1.85
CA MET A 205 -7.99 -24.57 -1.99
C MET A 205 -9.37 -24.82 -2.59
N GLN A 206 -10.42 -24.57 -1.79
CA GLN A 206 -11.73 -24.29 -2.35
C GLN A 206 -11.68 -22.87 -2.93
N GLU A 207 -11.64 -22.75 -4.25
CA GLU A 207 -11.82 -21.46 -4.91
C GLU A 207 -13.21 -20.91 -4.57
N GLN A 208 -13.31 -20.11 -3.51
CA GLN A 208 -14.52 -19.36 -3.25
C GLN A 208 -14.60 -18.24 -4.29
N ALA A 209 -15.46 -18.42 -5.28
CA ALA A 209 -15.79 -17.40 -6.27
C ALA A 209 -16.50 -16.23 -5.57
N VAL A 210 -15.76 -15.17 -5.27
CA VAL A 210 -16.33 -13.95 -4.68
C VAL A 210 -16.94 -13.11 -5.80
N ARG A 211 -18.28 -13.05 -5.85
CA ARG A 211 -19.00 -12.18 -6.77
C ARG A 211 -18.63 -10.71 -6.52
N ARG A 212 -18.19 -10.01 -7.57
CA ARG A 212 -17.89 -8.58 -7.53
C ARG A 212 -19.02 -7.82 -8.19
N ARG A 213 -19.90 -7.22 -7.39
CA ARG A 213 -21.12 -6.54 -7.86
C ARG A 213 -20.87 -5.47 -8.94
N TYR A 214 -19.70 -4.84 -8.95
CA TYR A 214 -19.33 -3.84 -9.96
C TYR A 214 -18.98 -4.45 -11.35
N LEU A 215 -18.68 -5.75 -11.42
CA LEU A 215 -18.48 -6.49 -12.68
C LEU A 215 -19.77 -7.11 -13.22
N ASP A 216 -20.85 -7.08 -12.44
CA ASP A 216 -22.14 -7.62 -12.87
C ASP A 216 -22.68 -6.86 -14.10
N PHE A 217 -22.33 -5.59 -14.29
CA PHE A 217 -22.66 -4.83 -15.50
C PHE A 217 -22.05 -5.43 -16.78
N LEU A 218 -20.90 -6.11 -16.67
CA LEU A 218 -20.24 -6.74 -17.80
C LEU A 218 -20.77 -8.16 -18.08
N LEU A 219 -21.52 -8.75 -17.15
CA LEU A 219 -22.03 -10.11 -17.27
C LEU A 219 -23.37 -10.09 -18.01
N LYS A 220 -23.42 -10.79 -19.15
CA LYS A 220 -24.67 -11.06 -19.86
C LYS A 220 -25.58 -11.87 -18.95
N THR A 221 -26.85 -11.47 -18.83
CA THR A 221 -27.83 -12.21 -18.02
C THR A 221 -27.90 -13.67 -18.48
N PRO A 222 -27.71 -14.65 -17.58
CA PRO A 222 -27.81 -16.06 -17.95
C PRO A 222 -29.23 -16.37 -18.43
N LYS A 223 -29.36 -17.20 -19.47
CA LYS A 223 -30.67 -17.68 -19.93
C LYS A 223 -31.39 -18.38 -18.76
N PRO A 224 -32.70 -18.15 -18.57
CA PRO A 224 -33.45 -18.83 -17.53
C PRO A 224 -33.31 -20.35 -17.71
N PHE A 225 -33.08 -21.04 -16.60
CA PHE A 225 -32.94 -22.49 -16.57
C PHE A 225 -34.29 -23.12 -16.91
N ASP A 226 -34.36 -23.89 -18.00
CA ASP A 226 -35.58 -24.56 -18.44
C ASP A 226 -35.70 -25.90 -17.72
N SER A 227 -36.62 -25.98 -16.75
CA SER A 227 -36.84 -27.17 -15.92
C SER A 227 -37.57 -28.30 -16.64
N THR A 228 -37.87 -28.16 -17.93
CA THR A 228 -38.65 -29.15 -18.71
C THR A 228 -37.81 -30.22 -19.43
N GLN A 229 -36.48 -30.24 -19.25
CA GLN A 229 -35.58 -31.23 -19.86
C GLN A 229 -35.08 -32.33 -18.89
N LEU A 230 -35.88 -32.68 -17.87
CA LEU A 230 -35.61 -33.82 -16.97
C LEU A 230 -36.60 -34.97 -17.19
#